data_AF-A0A4W5PZI0-F1
#
_entry.id   AF-A0A4W5PZI0-F1
#
_cell.length_a   1.000
_cell.length_b   1.000
_cell.length_c   1.000
_cell.angle_alpha   90.00
_cell.angle_beta   90.00
_cell.angle_gamma   90.00
#
_symmetry.space_group_name_H-M   'P 1'
#
loop_
_entity.id
_entity.type
_entity.pdbx_description
1 polymer ?
#
loop_
_entity_poly.entity_id
_entity_poly.type
_entity_poly.pdbx_seq_one_letter_code
_entity_poly.pdbx_strand_id
1 'polypeptide(L)'
;MKDLLRIAIPFLKRACAVSLYVAVIMSFRLWLMGGSMPLFSEQDNPASFSPYLLTRFLTYCYLLAFNAWLLLSPVVLCYDWQVGSIPLVESLWDMRNVTALLLGVVMVALCLHCVMSLQRLESREVLLGVLFLVFPFIPASNLFFRVGFVVAERVLYMPSMGYCILVAHGLGRLYSVVGRWGTTALTVSTLLLLLLFSWKTVQQNDIWLSREALFRSVVWGEGCDGVCVCVRVRP
;
A
#
# COMPACT_ATOMS: atom_id res chain seq x y z
N MET A 1 -1.23 38.27 10.33
CA MET A 1 0.05 37.74 9.80
C MET A 1 1.02 37.26 10.88
N LYS A 2 1.36 38.07 11.90
CA LYS A 2 2.34 37.69 12.95
C LYS A 2 1.93 36.44 13.77
N ASP A 3 0.64 36.23 13.99
CA ASP A 3 0.14 35.06 14.73
C ASP A 3 0.17 33.77 13.91
N LEU A 4 -0.15 33.86 12.61
CA LEU A 4 0.02 32.75 11.67
C LEU A 4 1.50 32.32 11.59
N LEU A 5 2.41 33.30 11.56
CA LEU A 5 3.84 33.03 11.55
C LEU A 5 4.30 32.33 12.83
N ARG A 6 3.82 32.77 14.00
CA ARG A 6 4.12 32.12 15.30
C ARG A 6 3.67 30.67 15.35
N ILE A 7 2.51 30.35 14.76
CA ILE A 7 1.98 28.98 14.66
C ILE A 7 2.78 28.15 13.65
N ALA A 8 3.19 28.74 12.53
CA ALA A 8 3.89 28.04 11.44
C ALA A 8 5.38 27.79 11.71
N ILE A 9 6.07 28.66 12.47
CA ILE A 9 7.50 28.54 12.80
C ILE A 9 7.90 27.15 13.33
N PRO A 10 7.23 26.55 14.34
CA PRO A 10 7.62 25.22 14.82
C PRO A 10 7.46 24.13 13.75
N PHE A 11 6.43 24.23 12.90
CA PHE A 11 6.24 23.30 11.78
C PHE A 11 7.35 23.46 10.74
N LEU A 12 7.66 24.70 10.36
CA LEU A 12 8.72 25.01 9.39
C LEU A 12 10.09 24.55 9.90
N LYS A 13 10.39 24.76 11.19
CA LYS A 13 11.62 24.27 11.82
C LYS A 13 11.73 22.75 11.74
N ARG A 14 10.65 22.01 12.06
CA ARG A 14 10.62 20.54 11.95
C ARG A 14 10.78 20.09 10.50
N ALA A 15 10.07 20.73 9.57
CA ALA A 15 10.16 20.41 8.15
C ALA A 15 11.58 20.64 7.61
N CYS A 16 12.20 21.79 7.91
CA CYS A 16 13.59 22.05 7.54
C CYS A 16 14.55 21.02 8.15
N ALA A 17 14.40 20.68 9.43
CA ALA A 17 15.23 19.69 10.08
C ALA A 17 15.10 18.32 9.40
N VAL A 18 13.88 17.84 9.16
CA VAL A 18 13.62 16.56 8.47
C VAL A 18 14.19 16.57 7.05
N SER A 19 13.95 17.64 6.28
CA SER A 19 14.49 17.77 4.92
C SER A 19 16.02 17.77 4.91
N LEU A 20 16.66 18.42 5.89
CA LEU A 20 18.11 18.42 6.04
C LEU A 20 18.62 17.00 6.37
N TYR A 21 17.99 16.29 7.32
CA TYR A 21 18.36 14.91 7.63
C TYR A 21 18.23 13.98 6.43
N VAL A 22 17.12 14.08 5.70
CA VAL A 22 16.89 13.29 4.48
C VAL A 22 17.95 13.62 3.43
N ALA A 23 18.25 14.89 3.20
CA ALA A 23 19.30 15.30 2.27
C ALA A 23 20.66 14.72 2.66
N VAL A 24 21.06 14.84 3.92
CA VAL A 24 22.32 14.29 4.43
C VAL A 24 22.40 12.77 4.24
N ILE A 25 21.35 12.03 4.62
CA ILE A 25 21.31 10.56 4.47
C ILE A 25 21.36 10.15 3.00
N MET A 26 20.62 10.83 2.13
CA MET A 26 20.59 10.52 0.70
C MET A 26 21.93 10.86 0.02
N SER A 27 22.55 12.00 0.36
CA SER A 27 23.89 12.35 -0.12
C SER A 27 24.93 11.32 0.33
N PHE A 28 24.90 10.92 1.60
CA PHE A 28 25.79 9.88 2.11
C PHE A 28 25.56 8.53 1.41
N ARG A 29 24.31 8.15 1.19
CA ARG A 29 23.95 6.93 0.44
C ARG A 29 24.46 6.97 -1.00
N LEU A 30 24.24 8.07 -1.71
CA LEU A 30 24.72 8.24 -3.08
C LEU A 30 26.25 8.19 -3.15
N TRP A 31 26.94 8.79 -2.17
CA TRP A 31 28.38 8.71 -2.06
C TRP A 31 28.86 7.26 -1.87
N LEU A 32 28.23 6.49 -0.97
CA LEU A 32 28.51 5.06 -0.79
C LEU A 32 28.26 4.22 -2.06
N MET A 33 27.28 4.61 -2.88
CA MET A 33 26.95 3.95 -4.15
C MET A 33 27.81 4.44 -5.33
N GLY A 34 28.89 5.17 -5.08
CA GLY A 34 29.79 5.67 -6.12
C GLY A 34 29.14 6.70 -7.04
N GLY A 35 28.10 7.39 -6.58
CA GLY A 35 27.34 8.39 -7.36
C GLY A 35 26.36 7.80 -8.37
N SER A 36 26.21 6.48 -8.42
CA SER A 36 25.28 5.80 -9.35
C SER A 36 23.91 5.53 -8.71
N MET A 37 22.85 5.59 -9.51
CA MET A 37 21.52 5.13 -9.09
C MET A 37 21.49 3.59 -9.00
N PRO A 38 20.62 3.00 -8.17
CA PRO A 38 20.47 1.55 -8.12
C PRO A 38 20.08 1.01 -9.51
N LEU A 39 20.86 0.04 -9.99
CA LEU A 39 20.56 -0.71 -11.20
C LEU A 39 19.65 -1.88 -10.81
N PHE A 40 18.42 -1.86 -11.34
CA PHE A 40 17.46 -2.95 -11.15
C PHE A 40 17.50 -3.91 -12.33
N SER A 41 17.18 -5.18 -12.09
CA SER A 41 17.09 -6.23 -13.08
C SER A 41 15.63 -6.57 -13.43
N GLU A 42 15.41 -7.31 -14.51
CA GLU A 42 14.07 -7.81 -14.87
C GLU A 42 13.48 -8.75 -13.81
N GLN A 43 14.33 -9.46 -13.07
CA GLN A 43 13.90 -10.33 -11.97
C GLN A 43 13.29 -9.54 -10.81
N ASP A 44 13.77 -8.31 -10.59
CA ASP A 44 13.30 -7.44 -9.51
C ASP A 44 11.92 -6.83 -9.81
N ASN A 45 11.70 -6.44 -11.06
CA ASN A 45 10.47 -5.78 -11.49
C ASN A 45 10.22 -6.02 -13.00
N PRO A 46 9.66 -7.18 -13.39
CA PRO A 46 9.46 -7.52 -14.80
C PRO A 46 8.55 -6.53 -15.52
N ALA A 47 7.55 -5.98 -14.82
CA ALA A 47 6.62 -5.00 -15.37
C ALA A 47 7.34 -3.78 -15.92
N SER A 48 8.34 -3.29 -15.19
CA SER A 48 9.11 -2.13 -15.62
C SER A 48 9.91 -2.38 -16.91
N PHE A 49 10.37 -3.62 -17.15
CA PHE A 49 11.24 -3.99 -18.27
C PHE A 49 10.48 -4.39 -19.54
N SER A 50 9.16 -4.63 -19.46
CA SER A 50 8.32 -4.96 -20.62
C SER A 50 8.47 -3.93 -21.75
N PRO A 51 8.59 -4.31 -23.03
CA PRO A 51 8.79 -3.35 -24.14
C PRO A 51 7.54 -2.50 -24.43
N TYR A 52 6.35 -2.98 -24.06
CA TYR A 52 5.08 -2.33 -24.37
C TYR A 52 4.63 -1.40 -23.25
N LEU A 53 4.46 -0.10 -23.55
CA LEU A 53 3.99 0.90 -22.59
C LEU A 53 2.60 0.57 -22.01
N LEU A 54 1.73 -0.02 -22.83
CA LEU A 54 0.39 -0.42 -22.38
C LEU A 54 0.47 -1.48 -21.28
N THR A 55 1.27 -2.52 -21.46
CA THR A 55 1.49 -3.57 -20.46
C THR A 55 2.05 -2.99 -19.16
N ARG A 56 2.98 -2.03 -19.24
CA ARG A 56 3.51 -1.32 -18.06
C ARG A 56 2.40 -0.60 -17.30
N PHE A 57 1.61 0.21 -18.02
CA PHE A 57 0.54 1.01 -17.43
C PHE A 57 -0.53 0.14 -16.79
N LEU A 58 -1.07 -0.85 -17.52
CA LEU A 58 -2.10 -1.75 -17.01
C LEU A 58 -1.61 -2.54 -15.80
N THR A 59 -0.37 -3.05 -15.87
CA THR A 59 0.23 -3.78 -14.74
C THR A 59 0.36 -2.86 -13.54
N TYR A 60 0.89 -1.64 -13.67
CA TYR A 60 1.01 -0.71 -12.54
C TYR A 60 -0.35 -0.29 -11.94
N CYS A 61 -1.37 -0.09 -12.77
CA CYS A 61 -2.74 0.15 -12.30
C CYS A 61 -3.27 -1.04 -11.50
N TYR A 62 -3.05 -2.27 -11.98
CA TYR A 62 -3.41 -3.47 -11.25
C TYR A 62 -2.60 -3.63 -9.96
N LEU A 63 -1.30 -3.34 -9.96
CA LEU A 63 -0.47 -3.38 -8.75
C LEU A 63 -0.99 -2.43 -7.68
N LEU A 64 -1.50 -1.25 -8.05
CA LEU A 64 -2.15 -0.35 -7.09
C LEU A 64 -3.39 -1.00 -6.46
N ALA A 65 -4.23 -1.67 -7.25
CA ALA A 65 -5.38 -2.44 -6.74
C ALA A 65 -4.98 -3.63 -5.89
N PHE A 66 -3.92 -4.33 -6.26
CA PHE A 66 -3.36 -5.42 -5.47
C PHE A 66 -2.86 -4.92 -4.10
N ASN A 67 -2.15 -3.79 -4.06
CA ASN A 67 -1.72 -3.15 -2.81
C ASN A 67 -2.91 -2.72 -1.94
N ALA A 68 -3.98 -2.17 -2.54
CA ALA A 68 -5.19 -1.84 -1.82
C ALA A 68 -5.92 -3.10 -1.31
N TRP A 69 -5.90 -4.18 -2.07
CA TRP A 69 -6.46 -5.47 -1.64
C TRP A 69 -5.70 -6.02 -0.43
N LEU A 70 -4.36 -5.93 -0.41
CA LEU A 70 -3.56 -6.33 0.76
C LEU A 70 -3.94 -5.55 2.03
N LEU A 71 -4.32 -4.26 1.90
CA LEU A 71 -4.81 -3.46 3.03
C LEU A 71 -6.19 -3.92 3.51
N LEU A 72 -7.08 -4.33 2.60
CA LEU A 72 -8.45 -4.76 2.92
C LEU A 72 -8.50 -6.20 3.44
N SER A 73 -7.69 -7.07 2.87
CA SER A 73 -7.69 -8.51 3.10
C SER A 73 -6.26 -9.05 2.97
N PRO A 74 -5.50 -9.07 4.08
CA PRO A 74 -4.12 -9.58 4.11
C PRO A 74 -4.11 -11.12 4.13
N VAL A 75 -4.74 -11.74 3.14
CA VAL A 75 -4.89 -13.21 3.04
C VAL A 75 -3.76 -13.87 2.26
N VAL A 76 -3.18 -13.16 1.29
CA VAL A 76 -2.06 -13.61 0.46
C VAL A 76 -0.84 -12.77 0.85
N LEU A 77 -0.02 -13.28 1.75
CA LEU A 77 1.17 -12.59 2.26
C LEU A 77 2.42 -13.33 1.81
N CYS A 78 3.36 -12.60 1.21
CA CYS A 78 4.63 -13.16 0.73
C CYS A 78 5.81 -12.41 1.36
N TYR A 79 6.87 -13.16 1.67
CA TYR A 79 8.15 -12.56 2.02
C TYR A 79 8.68 -11.66 0.89
N ASP A 80 8.52 -12.09 -0.37
CA ASP A 80 8.99 -11.34 -1.52
C ASP A 80 8.14 -11.56 -2.78
N TRP A 81 7.89 -10.48 -3.53
CA TRP A 81 7.03 -10.47 -4.71
C TRP A 81 7.84 -10.31 -6.01
N GLN A 82 8.99 -10.96 -6.09
CA GLN A 82 9.89 -10.91 -7.24
C GLN A 82 9.66 -12.09 -8.22
N VAL A 83 10.46 -12.13 -9.29
CA VAL A 83 10.56 -13.26 -10.23
C VAL A 83 9.22 -13.63 -10.89
N GLY A 84 8.41 -12.63 -11.21
CA GLY A 84 7.14 -12.83 -11.92
C GLY A 84 6.05 -13.48 -11.09
N SER A 85 6.12 -13.38 -9.75
CA SER A 85 5.03 -13.83 -8.86
C SER A 85 3.67 -13.21 -9.23
N ILE A 86 3.68 -11.99 -9.75
CA ILE A 86 2.50 -11.32 -10.30
C ILE A 86 2.63 -11.28 -11.83
N PRO A 87 1.79 -12.03 -12.57
CA PRO A 87 1.86 -12.04 -14.03
C PRO A 87 1.47 -10.68 -14.61
N LEU A 88 2.15 -10.29 -15.69
CA LEU A 88 1.89 -9.04 -16.38
C LEU A 88 0.46 -8.98 -16.94
N VAL A 89 -0.08 -7.77 -17.02
CA VAL A 89 -1.38 -7.51 -17.63
C VAL A 89 -1.15 -7.03 -19.07
N GLU A 90 -1.32 -7.93 -20.03
CA GLU A 90 -1.00 -7.68 -21.44
C GLU A 90 -2.21 -7.23 -22.27
N SER A 91 -3.42 -7.45 -21.76
CA SER A 91 -4.68 -7.15 -22.47
C SER A 91 -5.57 -6.19 -21.68
N LEU A 92 -6.26 -5.32 -22.41
CA LEU A 92 -7.31 -4.46 -21.85
C LEU A 92 -8.51 -5.25 -21.33
N TRP A 93 -8.76 -6.42 -21.91
CA TRP A 93 -9.89 -7.29 -21.57
C TRP A 93 -9.62 -8.20 -20.37
N ASP A 94 -8.49 -8.03 -19.69
CA ASP A 94 -8.21 -8.75 -18.46
C ASP A 94 -9.15 -8.27 -17.33
N MET A 95 -9.77 -9.21 -16.60
CA MET A 95 -10.64 -8.93 -15.46
C MET A 95 -9.92 -8.14 -14.36
N ARG A 96 -8.59 -8.27 -14.28
CA ARG A 96 -7.73 -7.50 -13.37
C ARG A 96 -7.80 -5.99 -13.59
N ASN A 97 -8.15 -5.53 -14.79
CA ASN A 97 -8.36 -4.11 -15.06
C ASN A 97 -9.64 -3.58 -14.40
N VAL A 98 -10.63 -4.44 -14.17
CA VAL A 98 -11.89 -4.05 -13.48
C VAL A 98 -11.60 -3.69 -12.03
N THR A 99 -10.72 -4.43 -11.35
CA THR A 99 -10.35 -4.14 -9.95
C THR A 99 -9.54 -2.83 -9.86
N ALA A 100 -8.64 -2.58 -10.82
CA ALA A 100 -7.94 -1.31 -10.96
C ALA A 100 -8.89 -0.13 -11.20
N LEU A 101 -9.87 -0.29 -12.08
CA LEU A 101 -10.87 0.72 -12.36
C LEU A 101 -11.74 1.01 -11.13
N LEU A 102 -12.22 -0.03 -10.45
CA LEU A 102 -13.00 0.10 -9.21
C LEU A 102 -12.23 0.88 -8.16
N LEU A 103 -10.95 0.57 -7.95
CA LEU A 103 -10.10 1.31 -7.03
C LEU A 103 -9.98 2.78 -7.45
N GLY A 104 -9.75 3.05 -8.74
CA GLY A 104 -9.69 4.41 -9.27
C GLY A 104 -10.96 5.21 -8.96
N VAL A 105 -12.13 4.61 -9.16
CA VAL A 105 -13.44 5.21 -8.82
C VAL A 105 -13.56 5.50 -7.33
N VAL A 106 -13.20 4.54 -6.46
CA VAL A 106 -13.22 4.72 -5.00
C VAL A 106 -12.29 5.86 -4.57
N MET A 107 -11.07 5.91 -5.12
CA MET A 107 -10.11 6.96 -4.81
C MET A 107 -10.59 8.34 -5.26
N VAL A 108 -11.18 8.45 -6.46
CA VAL A 108 -11.78 9.71 -6.93
C VAL A 108 -12.94 10.13 -6.03
N ALA A 109 -13.83 9.20 -5.66
CA ALA A 109 -14.93 9.48 -4.75
C ALA A 109 -14.45 9.97 -3.37
N LEU A 110 -13.41 9.35 -2.81
CA LEU A 110 -12.79 9.77 -1.54
C LEU A 110 -12.16 11.17 -1.67
N CYS A 111 -11.47 11.45 -2.78
CA CYS A 111 -10.90 12.78 -3.04
C CYS A 111 -11.99 13.85 -3.16
N LEU A 112 -13.07 13.57 -3.92
CA LEU A 112 -14.21 14.48 -4.04
C LEU A 112 -14.89 14.71 -2.69
N HIS A 113 -15.14 13.65 -1.93
CA HIS A 113 -15.68 13.74 -0.58
C HIS A 113 -14.78 14.58 0.34
N CYS A 114 -13.46 14.40 0.25
CA CYS A 114 -12.48 15.18 0.99
C CYS A 114 -12.56 16.67 0.62
N VAL A 115 -12.58 17.01 -0.68
CA VAL A 115 -12.69 18.40 -1.15
C VAL A 115 -13.99 19.05 -0.67
N MET A 116 -15.12 18.34 -0.81
CA MET A 116 -16.43 18.82 -0.34
C MET A 116 -16.47 18.98 1.18
N SER A 117 -15.83 18.10 1.93
CA SER A 117 -15.76 18.18 3.39
C SER A 117 -14.85 19.32 3.87
N LEU A 118 -13.74 19.58 3.17
CA LEU A 118 -12.86 20.73 3.43
C LEU A 118 -13.63 22.05 3.31
N GLN A 119 -14.48 22.16 2.29
CA GLN A 119 -15.34 23.33 2.10
C GLN A 119 -16.33 23.54 3.27
N ARG A 120 -16.72 22.45 3.95
CA ARG A 120 -17.64 22.48 5.09
C ARG A 120 -16.93 22.50 6.45
N LEU A 121 -15.59 22.48 6.49
CA LEU A 121 -14.75 22.36 7.70
C LEU A 121 -15.05 21.13 8.58
N GLU A 122 -15.81 20.14 8.09
CA GLU A 122 -16.42 19.12 8.96
C GLU A 122 -15.62 17.83 9.14
N SER A 123 -14.52 17.57 8.40
CA SER A 123 -13.81 16.28 8.55
C SER A 123 -12.31 16.35 8.27
N ARG A 124 -11.55 16.91 9.23
CA ARG A 124 -10.07 16.87 9.21
C ARG A 124 -9.52 15.44 9.24
N GLU A 125 -10.25 14.51 9.84
CA GLU A 125 -9.88 13.09 9.94
C GLU A 125 -9.80 12.42 8.57
N VAL A 126 -10.77 12.65 7.69
CA VAL A 126 -10.80 12.07 6.34
C VAL A 126 -9.63 12.61 5.51
N LEU A 127 -9.35 13.92 5.60
CA LEU A 127 -8.20 14.52 4.94
C LEU A 127 -6.88 13.87 5.40
N LEU A 128 -6.70 13.73 6.73
CA LEU A 128 -5.50 13.09 7.28
C LEU A 128 -5.41 11.63 6.84
N GLY A 129 -6.51 10.89 6.87
CA GLY A 129 -6.57 9.50 6.41
C GLY A 129 -6.14 9.36 4.94
N VAL A 130 -6.70 10.17 4.04
CA VAL A 130 -6.32 10.18 2.61
C VAL A 130 -4.86 10.62 2.41
N LEU A 131 -4.39 11.62 3.15
CA LEU A 131 -3.01 12.09 3.08
C LEU A 131 -2.03 10.98 3.48
N PHE A 132 -2.26 10.31 4.61
CA PHE A 132 -1.44 9.19 5.07
C PHE A 132 -1.57 7.95 4.17
N LEU A 133 -2.70 7.77 3.50
CA LEU A 133 -2.91 6.69 2.53
C LEU A 133 -2.07 6.89 1.26
N VAL A 134 -2.13 8.10 0.67
CA VAL A 134 -1.59 8.36 -0.67
C VAL A 134 -0.14 8.85 -0.62
N PHE A 135 0.16 9.85 0.21
CA PHE A 135 1.46 10.55 0.19
C PHE A 135 2.66 9.60 0.40
N PRO A 136 2.63 8.68 1.38
CA PRO A 136 3.73 7.74 1.60
C PRO A 136 3.86 6.68 0.49
N PHE A 137 2.77 6.40 -0.24
CA PHE A 137 2.76 5.38 -1.31
C PHE A 137 3.28 5.92 -2.64
N ILE A 138 3.21 7.24 -2.87
CA ILE A 138 3.63 7.89 -4.13
C ILE A 138 5.07 7.51 -4.55
N PRO A 139 6.10 7.52 -3.69
CA PRO A 139 7.46 7.16 -4.11
C PRO A 139 7.59 5.70 -4.54
N ALA A 140 6.71 4.82 -4.03
CA ALA A 140 6.73 3.39 -4.29
C ALA A 140 5.84 2.96 -5.47
N SER A 141 4.98 3.84 -5.99
CA SER A 141 4.01 3.52 -7.04
C SER A 141 4.61 3.39 -8.45
N ASN A 142 5.94 3.43 -8.58
CA ASN A 142 6.67 3.43 -9.85
C ASN A 142 6.33 4.63 -10.79
N LEU A 143 5.66 5.67 -10.28
CA LEU A 143 5.23 6.82 -11.09
C LEU A 143 6.38 7.78 -11.43
N PHE A 144 7.24 8.07 -10.46
CA PHE A 144 8.36 9.03 -10.62
C PHE A 144 9.69 8.35 -10.91
N PHE A 145 9.92 7.19 -10.29
CA PHE A 145 11.16 6.43 -10.41
C PHE A 145 10.83 4.95 -10.49
N ARG A 146 11.65 4.23 -11.24
CA ARG A 146 11.60 2.77 -11.28
C ARG A 146 12.02 2.23 -9.92
N VAL A 147 11.20 1.36 -9.35
CA VAL A 147 11.46 0.72 -8.06
C VAL A 147 11.82 -0.74 -8.30
N GLY A 148 12.79 -1.26 -7.52
CA GLY A 148 13.30 -2.63 -7.62
C GLY A 148 12.43 -3.70 -6.96
N PHE A 149 11.12 -3.50 -6.88
CA PHE A 149 10.18 -4.52 -6.41
C PHE A 149 8.85 -4.34 -7.14
N VAL A 150 8.12 -5.44 -7.30
CA VAL A 150 6.76 -5.42 -7.87
C VAL A 150 5.76 -4.96 -6.82
N VAL A 151 5.74 -5.64 -5.67
CA VAL A 151 4.95 -5.30 -4.49
C VAL A 151 5.83 -5.44 -3.27
N ALA A 152 5.70 -4.54 -2.31
CA ALA A 152 6.41 -4.64 -1.04
C ALA A 152 5.48 -4.26 0.10
N GLU A 153 5.13 -5.24 0.93
CA GLU A 153 4.19 -5.06 2.03
C GLU A 153 4.65 -3.98 3.02
N ARG A 154 5.96 -3.84 3.22
CA ARG A 154 6.57 -2.80 4.06
C ARG A 154 6.27 -1.36 3.61
N VAL A 155 5.95 -1.15 2.33
CA VAL A 155 5.53 0.16 1.83
C VAL A 155 4.16 0.54 2.36
N LEU A 156 3.33 -0.46 2.68
CA LEU A 156 1.96 -0.29 3.13
C LEU A 156 1.84 0.06 4.62
N TYR A 157 2.93 0.11 5.41
CA TYR A 157 2.86 0.48 6.83
C TYR A 157 2.36 1.90 7.09
N MET A 158 2.77 2.86 6.27
CA MET A 158 2.30 4.24 6.40
C MET A 158 0.87 4.39 5.81
N PRO A 159 0.58 3.84 4.61
CA PRO A 159 -0.78 3.77 4.08
C PRO A 159 -1.78 3.06 5.00
N SER A 160 -1.38 2.02 5.73
CA SER A 160 -2.27 1.29 6.65
C SER A 160 -2.75 2.17 7.80
N MET A 161 -1.94 3.11 8.30
CA MET A 161 -2.39 4.10 9.27
C MET A 161 -3.50 5.00 8.70
N GLY A 162 -3.32 5.46 7.45
CA GLY A 162 -4.35 6.22 6.75
C GLY A 162 -5.63 5.42 6.54
N TYR A 163 -5.50 4.16 6.15
CA TYR A 163 -6.61 3.21 6.02
C TYR A 163 -7.37 3.02 7.35
N CYS A 164 -6.67 2.79 8.46
CA CYS A 164 -7.30 2.64 9.78
C CYS A 164 -8.09 3.88 10.20
N ILE A 165 -7.57 5.09 9.94
CA ILE A 165 -8.29 6.34 10.21
C ILE A 165 -9.58 6.42 9.40
N LEU A 166 -9.53 6.11 8.10
CA LEU A 166 -10.70 6.13 7.22
C LEU A 166 -11.74 5.08 7.62
N VAL A 167 -11.31 3.87 7.97
CA VAL A 167 -12.21 2.80 8.45
C VAL A 167 -12.86 3.19 9.77
N ALA A 168 -12.10 3.71 10.74
CA ALA A 168 -12.64 4.14 12.03
C ALA A 168 -13.66 5.27 11.87
N HIS A 169 -13.36 6.28 11.04
CA HIS A 169 -14.29 7.36 10.73
C HIS A 169 -15.56 6.83 10.03
N GLY A 170 -15.40 5.97 9.02
CA GLY A 170 -16.52 5.34 8.30
C GLY A 170 -17.41 4.49 9.20
N LEU A 171 -16.83 3.68 10.07
CA LEU A 171 -17.55 2.90 11.08
C LEU A 171 -18.29 3.81 12.06
N GLY A 172 -17.66 4.88 12.56
CA GLY A 172 -18.30 5.87 13.45
C GLY A 172 -19.54 6.51 12.83
N ARG A 173 -19.47 6.88 11.55
CA ARG A 173 -20.62 7.39 10.79
C ARG A 173 -21.69 6.31 10.63
N LEU A 174 -21.31 5.08 10.31
CA LEU A 174 -22.25 3.99 10.13
C LEU A 174 -22.99 3.66 11.44
N TYR A 175 -22.28 3.62 12.58
CA TYR A 175 -22.86 3.43 13.91
C TYR A 175 -23.91 4.47 14.28
N SER A 176 -23.77 5.72 13.80
CA SER A 176 -24.73 6.80 14.07
C SER A 176 -26.04 6.69 13.28
N VAL A 177 -26.03 5.95 12.17
CA VAL A 177 -27.19 5.82 11.27
C VAL A 177 -27.98 4.55 11.57
N VAL A 178 -27.33 3.49 12.04
CA VAL A 178 -27.98 2.21 12.29
C VAL A 178 -28.68 2.18 13.66
N GLY A 179 -29.80 1.45 13.75
CA GLY A 179 -30.49 1.20 15.02
C GLY A 179 -29.71 0.24 15.94
N ARG A 180 -30.18 0.05 17.19
CA ARG A 180 -29.49 -0.72 18.24
C ARG A 180 -29.03 -2.13 17.83
N TRP A 181 -29.87 -2.85 17.07
CA TRP A 181 -29.53 -4.17 16.53
C TRP A 181 -28.43 -4.10 15.47
N GLY A 182 -28.48 -3.08 14.60
CA GLY A 182 -27.45 -2.82 13.59
C GLY A 182 -26.11 -2.43 14.24
N THR A 183 -26.12 -1.59 15.26
CA THR A 183 -24.91 -1.25 16.04
C THR A 183 -24.30 -2.52 16.63
N THR A 184 -25.10 -3.37 17.28
CA THR A 184 -24.62 -4.61 17.88
C THR A 184 -24.03 -5.55 16.82
N ALA A 185 -24.72 -5.73 15.70
CA ALA A 185 -24.24 -6.56 14.58
C ALA A 185 -22.94 -6.03 13.98
N LEU A 186 -22.80 -4.72 13.77
CA LEU A 186 -21.59 -4.08 13.28
C LEU A 186 -20.43 -4.22 14.27
N THR A 187 -20.67 -4.08 15.57
CA THR A 187 -19.63 -4.26 16.59
C THR A 187 -19.15 -5.70 16.63
N VAL A 188 -20.08 -6.67 16.64
CA VAL A 188 -19.71 -8.10 16.59
C VAL A 188 -18.94 -8.44 15.32
N SER A 189 -19.40 -7.93 14.16
CA SER A 189 -18.71 -8.13 12.88
C SER A 189 -17.29 -7.54 12.89
N THR A 190 -17.13 -6.33 13.41
CA THR A 190 -15.81 -5.67 13.51
C THR A 190 -14.88 -6.45 14.43
N LEU A 191 -15.35 -6.90 15.60
CA LEU A 191 -14.57 -7.71 16.53
C LEU A 191 -14.19 -9.07 15.93
N LEU A 192 -15.11 -9.72 15.21
CA LEU A 192 -14.83 -10.97 14.52
C LEU A 192 -13.74 -10.79 13.45
N LEU A 193 -13.81 -9.74 12.64
CA LEU A 193 -12.78 -9.42 11.65
C LEU A 193 -11.41 -9.20 12.29
N LEU A 194 -11.35 -8.44 13.39
CA LEU A 194 -10.10 -8.23 14.14
C LEU A 194 -9.52 -9.53 14.69
N LEU A 195 -10.36 -10.43 15.21
CA LEU A 195 -9.94 -11.74 15.69
C LEU A 195 -9.40 -12.61 14.54
N LEU A 196 -10.08 -12.63 13.39
CA LEU A 196 -9.62 -13.37 12.21
C LEU A 196 -8.28 -12.86 11.67
N PHE A 197 -8.08 -11.54 11.61
CA PHE A 197 -6.81 -10.95 11.19
C PHE A 197 -5.69 -11.15 12.22
N SER A 198 -6.03 -11.13 13.51
CA SER A 198 -5.07 -11.46 14.58
C SER A 198 -4.64 -12.92 14.48
N TRP A 199 -5.58 -13.84 14.26
CA TRP A 199 -5.31 -15.25 14.02
C TRP A 199 -4.40 -15.46 12.81
N LYS A 200 -4.72 -14.83 11.67
CA LYS A 200 -3.88 -14.85 10.47
C LYS A 200 -2.46 -14.33 10.72
N THR A 201 -2.34 -13.28 11.53
CA THR A 201 -1.03 -12.73 11.91
C THR A 201 -0.19 -13.74 12.71
N VAL A 202 -0.82 -14.44 13.66
CA VAL A 202 -0.15 -15.50 14.44
C VAL A 202 0.28 -16.65 13.53
N GLN A 203 -0.59 -17.08 12.61
CA GLN A 203 -0.24 -18.13 11.64
C GLN A 203 0.92 -17.72 10.73
N GLN A 204 0.95 -16.46 10.28
CA GLN A 204 2.04 -15.96 9.44
C GLN A 204 3.38 -15.93 10.20
N ASN A 205 3.35 -15.74 11.52
CA ASN A 205 4.56 -15.70 12.35
C ASN A 205 5.35 -17.02 12.28
N ASP A 206 4.67 -18.16 12.08
CA ASP A 206 5.32 -19.47 11.97
C ASP A 206 6.26 -19.56 10.76
N ILE A 207 5.96 -18.85 9.67
CA ILE A 207 6.82 -18.77 8.47
C ILE A 207 8.16 -18.12 8.79
N TRP A 208 8.19 -17.20 9.77
CA TRP A 208 9.40 -16.45 10.14
C TRP A 208 10.28 -17.16 11.16
N LEU A 209 9.87 -18.32 11.68
CA LEU A 209 10.63 -19.06 12.69
C LEU A 209 11.93 -19.69 12.14
N SER A 210 11.95 -20.08 10.87
CA SER A 210 13.10 -20.75 10.26
C SER A 210 13.29 -20.36 8.78
N ARG A 211 14.52 -20.46 8.29
CA ARG A 211 14.80 -20.22 6.87
C ARG A 211 14.09 -21.24 5.99
N GLU A 212 14.02 -22.49 6.44
CA GLU A 212 13.38 -23.59 5.73
C GLU A 212 11.87 -23.32 5.57
N ALA A 213 11.20 -22.84 6.62
CA ALA A 213 9.79 -22.45 6.54
C ALA A 213 9.57 -21.30 5.54
N LEU A 214 10.46 -20.30 5.56
CA LEU A 214 10.41 -19.15 4.65
C LEU A 214 10.60 -19.55 3.18
N PHE A 215 11.53 -20.47 2.87
CA PHE A 215 11.67 -20.97 1.50
C PHE A 215 10.53 -21.92 1.09
N ARG A 216 10.00 -22.73 2.02
CA ARG A 216 8.88 -23.62 1.74
C ARG A 216 7.59 -22.86 1.43
N SER A 217 7.30 -21.76 2.13
CA SER A 217 6.08 -20.96 1.87
C SER A 217 6.06 -20.39 0.45
N VAL A 218 7.22 -20.01 -0.09
CA VAL A 218 7.36 -19.52 -1.48
C VAL A 218 7.24 -20.64 -2.51
N VAL A 219 7.87 -21.80 -2.26
CA VAL A 219 7.89 -22.92 -3.22
C VAL A 219 6.55 -23.65 -3.29
N TRP A 220 5.91 -23.87 -2.14
CA TRP A 220 4.68 -24.66 -2.03
C TRP A 220 3.41 -23.80 -2.01
N GLY A 221 3.55 -22.48 -1.96
CA GLY A 221 2.42 -21.55 -1.91
C GLY A 221 1.60 -21.63 -0.62
N GLU A 222 2.13 -22.27 0.43
CA GLU A 222 1.49 -22.36 1.75
C GLU A 222 1.42 -20.96 2.36
N GLY A 223 0.22 -20.37 2.38
CA GLY A 223 -0.03 -19.00 2.85
C GLY A 223 -0.34 -17.97 1.76
N CYS A 224 -0.28 -18.35 0.48
CA CYS A 224 -0.51 -17.44 -0.64
C CYS A 224 -1.59 -17.91 -1.65
N ASP A 225 -2.44 -18.88 -1.33
CA ASP A 225 -3.46 -19.43 -2.26
C ASP A 225 -2.90 -19.78 -3.66
N GLY A 226 -1.62 -20.18 -3.74
CA GLY A 226 -0.93 -20.48 -5.01
C GLY A 226 -0.50 -19.25 -5.84
N VAL A 227 -0.69 -18.02 -5.36
CA VAL A 227 -0.30 -16.77 -6.04
C VAL A 227 1.20 -16.51 -5.96
N CYS A 228 1.84 -16.89 -4.85
CA CYS A 228 3.28 -16.69 -4.63
C CYS A 228 4.15 -17.83 -5.15
N VAL A 229 3.60 -18.71 -5.99
CA VAL A 229 4.39 -19.78 -6.61
C VAL A 229 5.42 -19.10 -7.49
N CYS A 230 6.67 -19.06 -7.01
CA CYS A 230 7.82 -18.85 -7.87
C CYS A 230 7.68 -19.87 -8.99
N VAL A 231 7.33 -19.40 -10.19
CA VAL A 231 7.26 -20.23 -11.38
C VAL A 231 8.59 -20.97 -11.44
N ARG A 232 8.51 -22.29 -11.27
CA ARG A 232 9.62 -23.24 -11.35
C ARG A 232 10.57 -22.71 -12.41
N VAL A 233 11.77 -22.26 -11.99
CA VAL A 233 12.86 -21.93 -12.90
C VAL A 233 12.96 -23.15 -13.81
N ARG A 234 12.49 -23.02 -15.06
CA ARG A 234 12.65 -24.11 -16.01
C ARG A 234 14.16 -24.25 -16.18
N PRO A 235 14.72 -25.46 -15.99
CA PRO A 235 16.12 -25.70 -16.25
C PRO A 235 16.46 -25.40 -17.72
#